data_AF-A0A1I7V1T0-F1
#
_entry.id   AF-A0A1I7V1T0-F1
#
_cell.length_a   1.000
_cell.length_b   1.000
_cell.length_c   1.000
_cell.angle_alpha   90.00
_cell.angle_beta   90.00
_cell.angle_gamma   90.00
#
_symmetry.space_group_name_H-M   'P 1'
#
loop_
_entity.id
_entity.type
_entity.pdbx_description
1 polymer ?
#
loop_
_entity_poly.entity_id
_entity_poly.type
_entity_poly.pdbx_seq_one_letter_code
_entity_poly.pdbx_strand_id
1 'polypeptide(L)'
;MSNLENLIKNESVKIINYYPDNFSELEKNEEQTFKMAWDSRLMSNPILGAMFSNMVAKQFKNTVTKMLQDEKLHKELSSRNFDAVLVETFEISGFYLAEILRVPAIAMLSAVRYPIFDELFGQNSTLGYIPQKGSSLPPESGFLDRLNDVYNSFFLSIGQKSLNNAQYKIIKEALGGKATNWKDIVQKSPVFFVNSNPLLGFAVPRPGSVVQIGGITMLKEKGKNLPEEYEKILNERESTVFISFGSVVRAYEMPESYKKGLLEMFHLLPDVTFIFKYENEMENIPKNVHLKKWVPQPALLQDDRLKVFVTHGGLGSTMEVAYSGKPTLMIPLFADQFENAQMLARHGGAIDYDKFDLPNGKKLAKTLKEMISNQKYQQNARELQKVLLNQPINPKENFLQHLEFACKFPSWQSQIPAISRSGLISYYYLDVIFFLIATPLTVIGAFTYFMIRIFS
;
A
#
# COMPACT_ATOMS: atom_id res chain seq x y z
N MET A 1 -12.08 -9.29 -21.08
CA MET A 1 -10.68 -9.22 -20.63
C MET A 1 -9.77 -9.09 -21.86
N SER A 2 -9.22 -7.89 -22.13
CA SER A 2 -8.04 -7.71 -23.02
C SER A 2 -7.12 -6.59 -22.51
N ASN A 3 -7.03 -6.41 -21.19
CA ASN A 3 -6.21 -5.32 -20.58
C ASN A 3 -4.69 -5.47 -20.79
N LEU A 4 -4.23 -6.49 -21.50
CA LEU A 4 -2.81 -6.79 -21.74
C LEU A 4 -2.37 -6.55 -23.19
N GLU A 5 -3.31 -6.37 -24.12
CA GLU A 5 -2.97 -6.03 -25.50
C GLU A 5 -2.25 -4.66 -25.51
N ASN A 6 -1.03 -4.63 -26.05
CA ASN A 6 -0.11 -3.48 -26.09
C ASN A 6 0.58 -3.07 -24.78
N LEU A 7 0.47 -3.85 -23.68
CA LEU A 7 1.24 -3.54 -22.45
C LEU A 7 2.74 -3.86 -22.57
N ILE A 8 3.10 -4.78 -23.47
CA ILE A 8 4.48 -5.21 -23.67
C ILE A 8 4.94 -4.79 -25.06
N LYS A 9 5.88 -3.85 -25.10
CA LYS A 9 6.58 -3.44 -26.32
C LYS A 9 7.86 -4.26 -26.57
N ASN A 10 8.24 -5.15 -25.65
CA ASN A 10 9.48 -5.91 -25.69
C ASN A 10 9.19 -7.39 -25.93
N GLU A 11 9.60 -7.90 -27.09
CA GLU A 11 9.39 -9.29 -27.52
C GLU A 11 10.04 -10.33 -26.60
N SER A 12 11.05 -9.94 -25.81
CA SER A 12 11.68 -10.83 -24.81
C SER A 12 10.80 -11.11 -23.59
N VAL A 13 9.71 -10.35 -23.37
CA VAL A 13 8.82 -10.56 -22.24
C VAL A 13 7.60 -11.35 -22.69
N LYS A 14 7.46 -12.58 -22.15
CA LYS A 14 6.29 -13.43 -22.40
C LYS A 14 5.31 -13.32 -21.24
N ILE A 15 4.07 -12.91 -21.51
CA ILE A 15 2.96 -13.05 -20.56
C ILE A 15 2.40 -14.47 -20.68
N ILE A 16 2.28 -15.13 -19.54
CA ILE A 16 1.59 -16.41 -19.42
C ILE A 16 0.38 -16.16 -18.53
N ASN A 17 -0.81 -16.13 -19.14
CA ASN A 17 -2.05 -16.12 -18.36
C ASN A 17 -2.33 -17.55 -17.92
N TYR A 18 -2.28 -17.78 -16.61
CA TYR A 18 -2.62 -19.08 -16.04
C TYR A 18 -4.10 -19.07 -15.63
N TYR A 19 -4.88 -19.93 -16.28
CA TYR A 19 -6.28 -20.18 -15.95
C TYR A 19 -6.41 -21.64 -15.51
N PRO A 20 -6.79 -21.91 -14.25
CA PRO A 20 -7.02 -23.29 -13.83
C PRO A 20 -8.20 -23.92 -14.59
N ASP A 21 -8.26 -25.25 -14.68
CA ASP A 21 -9.29 -25.97 -15.46
C ASP A 21 -10.75 -25.63 -15.12
N ASN A 22 -11.01 -25.11 -13.91
CA ASN A 22 -12.33 -24.67 -13.48
C ASN A 22 -12.49 -23.14 -13.47
N PHE A 23 -11.67 -22.40 -14.23
CA PHE A 23 -11.71 -20.95 -14.25
C PHE A 23 -13.11 -20.41 -14.57
N SER A 24 -13.83 -21.04 -15.51
CA SER A 24 -15.21 -20.66 -15.84
C SER A 24 -16.21 -20.89 -14.70
N GLU A 25 -15.93 -21.77 -13.74
CA GLU A 25 -16.73 -21.89 -12.51
C GLU A 25 -16.35 -20.82 -11.48
N LEU A 26 -15.06 -20.46 -11.41
CA LEU A 26 -14.57 -19.38 -10.57
C LEU A 26 -15.12 -18.02 -11.02
N GLU A 27 -15.21 -17.79 -12.33
CA GLU A 27 -15.76 -16.56 -12.94
C GLU A 27 -17.27 -16.40 -12.69
N LYS A 28 -18.00 -17.51 -12.45
CA LYS A 28 -19.44 -17.47 -12.15
C LYS A 28 -19.77 -17.06 -10.71
N ASN A 29 -18.79 -17.08 -9.80
CA ASN A 29 -18.98 -16.51 -8.47
C ASN A 29 -18.99 -14.98 -8.59
N GLU A 30 -19.92 -14.30 -7.90
CA GLU A 30 -19.89 -12.83 -7.83
C GLU A 30 -18.49 -12.37 -7.42
N GLU A 31 -17.91 -11.42 -8.17
CA GLU A 31 -16.70 -10.72 -7.74
C GLU A 31 -16.96 -10.21 -6.32
N GLN A 32 -16.27 -10.77 -5.32
CA GLN A 32 -16.39 -10.26 -3.96
C GLN A 32 -15.76 -8.87 -3.94
N THR A 33 -16.61 -7.86 -4.05
CA THR A 33 -16.21 -6.47 -3.94
C THR A 33 -16.06 -6.09 -2.47
N PHE A 34 -15.15 -5.18 -2.19
CA PHE A 34 -14.94 -4.66 -0.84
C PHE A 34 -15.95 -3.56 -0.53
N LYS A 35 -17.25 -3.80 -0.77
CA LYS A 35 -18.33 -2.82 -0.54
C LYS A 35 -18.29 -2.23 0.88
N MET A 36 -17.99 -3.06 1.87
CA MET A 36 -17.83 -2.64 3.27
C MET A 36 -16.72 -1.60 3.47
N ALA A 37 -15.75 -1.49 2.56
CA ALA A 37 -14.69 -0.48 2.64
C ALA A 37 -15.24 0.95 2.53
N TRP A 38 -16.44 1.15 1.98
CA TRP A 38 -17.04 2.49 1.86
C TRP A 38 -17.42 3.11 3.20
N ASP A 39 -18.28 2.46 3.96
CA ASP A 39 -18.94 3.04 5.15
C ASP A 39 -18.76 2.23 6.42
N SER A 40 -18.16 1.05 6.34
CA SER A 40 -17.97 0.24 7.54
C SER A 40 -16.87 0.83 8.40
N ARG A 41 -17.25 1.27 9.61
CA ARG A 41 -16.29 1.58 10.68
C ARG A 41 -15.50 0.35 11.12
N LEU A 42 -15.98 -0.86 10.81
CA LEU A 42 -15.30 -2.11 11.12
C LEU A 42 -13.97 -2.22 10.35
N MET A 43 -13.92 -1.74 9.10
CA MET A 43 -12.71 -1.76 8.27
C MET A 43 -11.62 -0.81 8.77
N SER A 44 -11.98 0.19 9.57
CA SER A 44 -11.06 1.10 10.26
C SER A 44 -10.78 0.72 11.71
N ASN A 45 -11.39 -0.36 12.22
CA ASN A 45 -11.16 -0.84 13.58
C ASN A 45 -10.00 -1.85 13.59
N PRO A 46 -8.92 -1.63 14.37
CA PRO A 46 -7.74 -2.49 14.33
C PRO A 46 -8.00 -3.94 14.71
N ILE A 47 -8.85 -4.19 15.72
CA ILE A 47 -9.19 -5.53 16.19
C ILE A 47 -9.94 -6.30 15.11
N LEU A 48 -10.96 -5.68 14.54
CA LEU A 48 -11.79 -6.33 13.54
C LEU A 48 -11.06 -6.49 12.20
N GLY A 49 -10.21 -5.53 11.83
CA GLY A 49 -9.29 -5.66 10.70
C GLY A 49 -8.35 -6.86 10.84
N ALA A 50 -7.86 -7.12 12.06
CA ALA A 50 -7.06 -8.31 12.35
C ALA A 50 -7.85 -9.61 12.14
N MET A 51 -9.14 -9.64 12.49
CA MET A 51 -10.01 -10.80 12.24
C MET A 51 -10.32 -11.00 10.75
N PHE A 52 -10.55 -9.92 10.01
CA PHE A 52 -10.84 -9.93 8.57
C PHE A 52 -9.70 -10.52 7.74
N SER A 53 -8.46 -10.38 8.22
CA SER A 53 -7.24 -10.85 7.56
C SER A 53 -7.27 -12.35 7.20
N ASN A 54 -7.91 -13.21 8.01
CA ASN A 54 -8.06 -14.64 7.69
C ASN A 54 -9.01 -14.91 6.52
N MET A 55 -10.01 -14.05 6.33
CA MET A 55 -10.96 -14.20 5.22
C MET A 55 -10.29 -13.91 3.89
N VAL A 56 -9.34 -12.96 3.86
CA VAL A 56 -8.54 -12.64 2.67
C VAL A 56 -7.71 -13.84 2.23
N ALA A 57 -7.04 -14.57 3.14
CA ALA A 57 -6.29 -15.78 2.78
C ALA A 57 -7.14 -16.84 2.06
N LYS A 58 -8.43 -16.98 2.43
CA LYS A 58 -9.33 -17.95 1.80
C LYS A 58 -9.58 -17.64 0.33
N GLN A 59 -9.48 -16.38 -0.09
CA GLN A 59 -9.65 -15.97 -1.49
C GLN A 59 -8.52 -16.52 -2.37
N PHE A 60 -7.33 -16.70 -1.82
CA PHE A 60 -6.19 -17.26 -2.57
C PHE A 60 -6.24 -18.79 -2.68
N LYS A 61 -7.04 -19.47 -1.83
CA LYS A 61 -6.98 -20.92 -1.66
C LYS A 61 -7.03 -21.70 -2.97
N ASN A 62 -8.05 -21.44 -3.79
CA ASN A 62 -8.28 -22.23 -4.99
C ASN A 62 -7.15 -22.05 -6.01
N THR A 63 -6.78 -20.80 -6.30
CA THR A 63 -5.71 -20.50 -7.26
C THR A 63 -4.36 -21.03 -6.80
N VAL A 64 -4.00 -20.79 -5.53
CA VAL A 64 -2.75 -21.27 -4.93
C VAL A 64 -2.67 -22.79 -4.92
N THR A 65 -3.73 -23.47 -4.49
CA THR A 65 -3.74 -24.94 -4.41
C THR A 65 -3.51 -25.56 -5.79
N LYS A 66 -4.23 -25.05 -6.80
CA LYS A 66 -4.09 -25.56 -8.17
C LYS A 66 -2.74 -25.27 -8.78
N MET A 67 -2.24 -24.03 -8.64
CA MET A 67 -0.93 -23.66 -9.15
C MET A 67 0.17 -24.54 -8.57
N LEU A 68 0.16 -24.77 -7.25
CA LEU A 68 1.18 -25.58 -6.55
C LEU A 68 1.05 -27.09 -6.79
N GLN A 69 -0.04 -27.56 -7.40
CA GLN A 69 -0.26 -28.97 -7.74
C GLN A 69 -0.12 -29.25 -9.25
N ASP A 70 0.00 -28.22 -10.08
CA ASP A 70 0.08 -28.38 -11.53
C ASP A 70 1.51 -28.77 -11.96
N GLU A 71 1.75 -30.08 -12.03
CA GLU A 71 3.02 -30.62 -12.53
C GLU A 71 3.35 -30.21 -13.96
N LYS A 72 2.34 -29.97 -14.81
CA LYS A 72 2.57 -29.58 -16.20
C LYS A 72 3.11 -28.15 -16.25
N LEU A 73 2.52 -27.24 -15.47
CA LEU A 73 3.03 -25.89 -15.27
C LEU A 73 4.46 -25.91 -14.74
N HIS A 74 4.74 -26.71 -13.70
CA HIS A 74 6.08 -26.81 -13.13
C HIS A 74 7.12 -27.30 -14.14
N LYS A 75 6.79 -28.34 -14.93
CA LYS A 75 7.66 -28.87 -16.00
C LYS A 75 7.90 -27.83 -17.08
N GLU A 76 6.87 -27.10 -17.50
CA GLU A 76 7.00 -26.02 -18.48
C GLU A 76 7.92 -24.91 -17.96
N LEU A 77 7.68 -24.41 -16.75
CA LEU A 77 8.46 -23.32 -16.17
C LEU A 77 9.91 -23.75 -15.91
N SER A 78 10.13 -24.97 -15.42
CA SER A 78 11.48 -25.51 -15.19
C SER A 78 12.29 -25.61 -16.50
N SER A 79 11.63 -25.95 -17.61
CA SER A 79 12.30 -26.07 -18.92
C SER A 79 12.87 -24.76 -19.47
N ARG A 80 12.48 -23.62 -18.89
CA ARG A 80 12.88 -22.28 -19.33
C ARG A 80 14.15 -21.76 -18.65
N ASN A 81 14.68 -22.47 -17.64
CA ASN A 81 15.95 -22.16 -16.98
C ASN A 81 16.05 -20.71 -16.46
N PHE A 82 15.10 -20.28 -15.63
CA PHE A 82 15.13 -18.95 -15.01
C PHE A 82 16.23 -18.81 -13.95
N ASP A 83 16.90 -17.66 -13.90
CA ASP A 83 17.94 -17.36 -12.89
C ASP A 83 17.37 -17.02 -11.51
N ALA A 84 16.21 -16.36 -11.47
CA ALA A 84 15.54 -15.92 -10.25
C ALA A 84 14.03 -15.72 -10.51
N VAL A 85 13.24 -15.72 -9.43
CA VAL A 85 11.82 -15.35 -9.44
C VAL A 85 11.63 -14.13 -8.53
N LEU A 86 11.05 -13.05 -9.07
CA LEU A 86 10.60 -11.93 -8.26
C LEU A 86 9.22 -12.25 -7.68
N VAL A 87 9.09 -12.18 -6.35
CA VAL A 87 7.90 -12.65 -5.65
C VAL A 87 7.29 -11.51 -4.82
N GLU A 88 6.02 -11.20 -5.08
CA GLU A 88 5.20 -10.34 -4.21
C GLU A 88 5.02 -11.01 -2.83
N THR A 89 5.17 -10.24 -1.76
CA THR A 89 5.13 -10.76 -0.38
C THR A 89 3.73 -10.74 0.21
N PHE A 90 2.80 -9.93 -0.31
CA PHE A 90 1.40 -9.94 0.16
C PHE A 90 0.71 -11.31 -0.01
N GLU A 91 1.00 -12.00 -1.11
CA GLU A 91 0.58 -13.38 -1.36
C GLU A 91 1.82 -14.27 -1.53
N ILE A 92 2.04 -15.19 -0.60
CA ILE A 92 3.36 -15.85 -0.44
C ILE A 92 3.55 -17.13 -1.28
N SER A 93 2.56 -17.56 -2.06
CA SER A 93 2.67 -18.83 -2.82
C SER A 93 3.80 -18.84 -3.85
N GLY A 94 4.19 -17.67 -4.39
CA GLY A 94 5.29 -17.55 -5.33
C GLY A 94 6.64 -18.01 -4.77
N PHE A 95 6.87 -17.90 -3.46
CA PHE A 95 8.10 -18.41 -2.82
C PHE A 95 8.15 -19.94 -2.87
N TYR A 96 7.00 -20.60 -2.71
CA TYR A 96 6.90 -22.05 -2.77
C TYR A 96 6.98 -22.58 -4.20
N LEU A 97 6.41 -21.85 -5.16
CA LEU A 97 6.62 -22.12 -6.57
C LEU A 97 8.12 -22.06 -6.90
N ALA A 98 8.85 -21.06 -6.41
CA ALA A 98 10.30 -20.96 -6.59
C ALA A 98 11.06 -22.15 -5.96
N GLU A 99 10.66 -22.64 -4.77
CA GLU A 99 11.22 -23.87 -4.18
C GLU A 99 10.98 -25.11 -5.05
N ILE A 100 9.78 -25.27 -5.64
CA ILE A 100 9.46 -26.36 -6.57
C ILE A 100 10.35 -26.29 -7.82
N LEU A 101 10.52 -25.09 -8.38
CA LEU A 101 11.35 -24.84 -9.57
C LEU A 101 12.85 -24.89 -9.26
N ARG A 102 13.24 -24.90 -7.97
CA ARG A 102 14.63 -24.83 -7.48
C ARG A 102 15.36 -23.56 -7.96
N VAL A 103 14.64 -22.44 -7.98
CA VAL A 103 15.15 -21.13 -8.40
C VAL A 103 15.13 -20.17 -7.20
N PRO A 104 16.13 -19.28 -7.03
CA PRO A 104 16.10 -18.25 -6.00
C PRO A 104 14.85 -17.36 -6.07
N ALA A 105 14.22 -17.13 -4.92
CA ALA A 105 13.13 -16.18 -4.78
C ALA A 105 13.66 -14.84 -4.24
N ILE A 106 13.34 -13.75 -4.93
CA ILE A 106 13.70 -12.39 -4.56
C ILE A 106 12.43 -11.66 -4.11
N ALA A 107 12.41 -11.26 -2.84
CA ALA A 107 11.24 -10.68 -2.21
C ALA A 107 10.96 -9.25 -2.68
N MET A 108 9.70 -8.96 -2.95
CA MET A 108 9.21 -7.63 -3.34
C MET A 108 7.85 -7.34 -2.69
N LEU A 109 7.55 -6.07 -2.49
CA LEU A 109 6.29 -5.57 -1.98
C LEU A 109 5.81 -4.40 -2.84
N SER A 110 4.60 -4.52 -3.36
CA SER A 110 3.94 -3.46 -4.14
C SER A 110 3.40 -2.30 -3.31
N ALA A 111 3.38 -2.43 -1.97
CA ALA A 111 3.05 -1.40 -0.99
C ALA A 111 4.29 -0.69 -0.39
N VAL A 112 4.08 0.36 0.41
CA VAL A 112 5.17 1.10 1.07
C VAL A 112 5.84 0.23 2.14
N ARG A 113 5.03 -0.47 2.93
CA ARG A 113 5.44 -1.27 4.10
C ARG A 113 4.50 -2.42 4.36
N TYR A 114 5.05 -3.45 5.01
CA TYR A 114 4.29 -4.57 5.53
C TYR A 114 5.05 -5.12 6.74
N PRO A 115 4.80 -4.60 7.96
CA PRO A 115 5.63 -4.77 9.14
C PRO A 115 6.17 -6.19 9.39
N ILE A 116 5.36 -7.22 9.19
CA ILE A 116 5.81 -8.59 9.44
C ILE A 116 6.92 -9.06 8.48
N PHE A 117 7.02 -8.51 7.27
CA PHE A 117 8.14 -8.74 6.35
C PHE A 117 9.27 -7.74 6.59
N ASP A 118 8.96 -6.48 6.89
CA ASP A 118 9.97 -5.49 7.28
C ASP A 118 10.85 -6.00 8.43
N GLU A 119 10.25 -6.64 9.44
CA GLU A 119 10.94 -7.31 10.55
C GLU A 119 11.90 -8.41 10.08
N LEU A 120 11.52 -9.25 9.10
CA LEU A 120 12.39 -10.32 8.59
C LEU A 120 13.65 -9.78 7.92
N PHE A 121 13.58 -8.58 7.36
CA PHE A 121 14.71 -7.90 6.74
C PHE A 121 15.40 -6.91 7.68
N GLY A 122 15.00 -6.85 8.95
CA GLY A 122 15.69 -6.12 10.01
C GLY A 122 15.15 -4.73 10.33
N GLN A 123 14.00 -4.35 9.77
CA GLN A 123 13.32 -3.08 10.04
C GLN A 123 12.21 -3.27 11.09
N ASN A 124 12.61 -3.51 12.36
CA ASN A 124 11.70 -4.02 13.39
C ASN A 124 10.74 -2.99 14.03
N SER A 125 10.93 -1.69 13.85
CA SER A 125 10.05 -0.70 14.49
C SER A 125 9.87 0.55 13.66
N THR A 126 8.60 0.92 13.49
CA THR A 126 8.16 2.18 12.86
C THR A 126 7.44 3.10 13.85
N LEU A 127 7.33 2.71 15.13
CA LEU A 127 6.69 3.51 16.17
C LEU A 127 7.42 4.85 16.34
N GLY A 128 6.66 5.94 16.33
CA GLY A 128 7.19 7.31 16.41
C GLY A 128 7.75 7.85 15.08
N TYR A 129 7.81 7.05 14.02
CA TYR A 129 8.22 7.49 12.69
C TYR A 129 7.03 7.66 11.73
N ILE A 130 5.95 6.91 11.96
CA ILE A 130 4.76 6.89 11.12
C ILE A 130 3.53 7.09 12.01
N PRO A 131 2.69 8.11 11.75
CA PRO A 131 1.47 8.29 12.52
C PRO A 131 0.44 7.24 12.12
N GLN A 132 -0.30 6.72 13.09
CA GLN A 132 -1.49 5.93 12.80
C GLN A 132 -2.69 6.86 12.54
N LYS A 133 -3.79 6.30 12.03
CA LYS A 133 -5.03 7.07 11.82
C LYS A 133 -5.46 7.72 13.14
N GLY A 134 -5.58 9.05 13.13
CA GLY A 134 -5.97 9.84 14.30
C GLY A 134 -4.82 10.23 15.24
N SER A 135 -3.57 9.86 14.92
CA SER A 135 -2.38 10.29 15.66
C SER A 135 -1.66 11.43 14.95
N SER A 136 -1.01 12.30 15.72
CA SER A 136 -0.03 13.27 15.22
C SER A 136 1.40 12.73 15.36
N LEU A 137 2.35 13.27 14.58
CA LEU A 137 3.78 13.02 14.75
C LEU A 137 4.40 14.02 15.75
N PRO A 138 5.61 13.74 16.30
CA PRO A 138 6.36 14.72 17.07
C PRO A 138 6.70 15.98 16.23
N PRO A 139 6.75 17.18 16.84
CA PRO A 139 6.62 17.44 18.28
C PRO A 139 5.18 17.52 18.81
N GLU A 140 4.16 17.48 17.95
CA GLU A 140 2.75 17.64 18.35
C GLU A 140 2.17 16.40 19.04
N SER A 141 2.76 15.22 18.83
CA SER A 141 2.30 13.96 19.41
C SER A 141 2.34 13.94 20.95
N GLY A 142 1.22 13.59 21.58
CA GLY A 142 1.11 13.39 23.02
C GLY A 142 1.27 11.92 23.46
N PHE A 143 0.89 11.64 24.71
CA PHE A 143 0.80 10.26 25.21
C PHE A 143 -0.30 9.47 24.49
N LEU A 144 -1.47 10.09 24.24
CA LEU A 144 -2.60 9.41 23.62
C LEU A 144 -2.33 9.05 22.15
N ASP A 145 -1.63 9.90 21.40
CA ASP A 145 -1.16 9.58 20.05
C ASP A 145 -0.24 8.36 20.06
N ARG A 146 0.78 8.37 20.94
CA ARG A 146 1.72 7.25 21.07
C ARG A 146 1.02 5.95 21.53
N LEU A 147 0.05 6.05 22.42
CA LEU A 147 -0.75 4.90 22.85
C LEU A 147 -1.60 4.35 21.69
N ASN A 148 -2.23 5.24 20.91
CA ASN A 148 -2.97 4.88 19.71
C ASN A 148 -2.04 4.22 18.67
N ASP A 149 -0.82 4.73 18.50
CA ASP A 149 0.16 4.16 17.58
C ASP A 149 0.55 2.73 17.96
N VAL A 150 0.84 2.49 19.24
CA VAL A 150 1.12 1.15 19.78
C VAL A 150 -0.08 0.23 19.60
N TYR A 151 -1.28 0.71 19.93
CA TYR A 151 -2.52 -0.06 19.81
C TYR A 151 -2.77 -0.51 18.36
N ASN A 152 -2.74 0.41 17.40
CA ASN A 152 -2.95 0.10 15.98
C ASN A 152 -1.85 -0.82 15.44
N SER A 153 -0.58 -0.54 15.76
CA SER A 153 0.55 -1.35 15.29
C SER A 153 0.49 -2.79 15.80
N PHE A 154 0.08 -2.99 17.05
CA PHE A 154 -0.09 -4.30 17.66
C PHE A 154 -1.14 -5.15 16.92
N PHE A 155 -2.34 -4.60 16.70
CA PHE A 155 -3.40 -5.32 16.02
C PHE A 155 -3.13 -5.50 14.52
N LEU A 156 -2.44 -4.54 13.87
CA LEU A 156 -1.95 -4.71 12.51
C LEU A 156 -1.01 -5.92 12.40
N SER A 157 -0.03 -6.02 13.31
CA SER A 157 0.91 -7.16 13.35
C SER A 157 0.17 -8.49 13.56
N ILE A 158 -0.82 -8.54 14.47
CA ILE A 158 -1.67 -9.73 14.65
C ILE A 158 -2.40 -10.10 13.35
N GLY A 159 -3.03 -9.12 12.68
CA GLY A 159 -3.75 -9.34 11.43
C GLY A 159 -2.85 -9.89 10.32
N GLN A 160 -1.70 -9.26 10.11
CA GLN A 160 -0.72 -9.70 9.11
C GLN A 160 -0.16 -11.08 9.41
N LYS A 161 0.16 -11.37 10.68
CA LYS A 161 0.60 -12.71 11.10
C LYS A 161 -0.49 -13.75 10.88
N SER A 162 -1.73 -13.41 11.18
CA SER A 162 -2.87 -14.30 10.97
C SER A 162 -3.07 -14.59 9.48
N LEU A 163 -3.06 -13.57 8.62
CA LEU A 163 -3.15 -13.72 7.17
C LEU A 163 -2.06 -14.66 6.63
N ASN A 164 -0.79 -14.38 6.95
CA ASN A 164 0.33 -15.16 6.43
C ASN A 164 0.35 -16.60 6.97
N ASN A 165 -0.04 -16.82 8.22
CA ASN A 165 -0.20 -18.18 8.76
C ASN A 165 -1.35 -18.93 8.08
N ALA A 166 -2.45 -18.26 7.75
CA ALA A 166 -3.57 -18.86 7.02
C ALA A 166 -3.17 -19.23 5.59
N GLN A 167 -2.44 -18.35 4.88
CA GLN A 167 -1.84 -18.66 3.57
C GLN A 167 -0.89 -19.86 3.67
N TYR A 168 0.02 -19.85 4.66
CA TYR A 168 0.96 -20.94 4.87
C TYR A 168 0.25 -22.28 5.15
N LYS A 169 -0.85 -22.29 5.90
CA LYS A 169 -1.66 -23.50 6.12
C LYS A 169 -2.23 -24.03 4.81
N ILE A 170 -2.80 -23.17 3.98
CA ILE A 170 -3.32 -23.52 2.65
C ILE A 170 -2.21 -24.14 1.78
N ILE A 171 -1.05 -23.49 1.73
CA ILE A 171 0.11 -23.93 0.95
C ILE A 171 0.62 -25.28 1.44
N LYS A 172 0.76 -25.43 2.76
CA LYS A 172 1.20 -26.69 3.38
C LYS A 172 0.24 -27.84 3.09
N GLU A 173 -1.07 -27.59 3.12
CA GLU A 173 -2.10 -28.56 2.72
C GLU A 173 -1.96 -28.93 1.24
N ALA A 174 -1.80 -27.94 0.36
CA ALA A 174 -1.63 -28.16 -1.09
C ALA A 174 -0.40 -29.02 -1.42
N LEU A 175 0.68 -28.89 -0.64
CA LEU A 175 1.94 -29.62 -0.79
C LEU A 175 1.99 -30.94 0.01
N GLY A 176 0.84 -31.51 0.38
CA GLY A 176 0.78 -32.81 1.06
C GLY A 176 1.36 -32.80 2.48
N GLY A 177 1.31 -31.66 3.16
CA GLY A 177 1.76 -31.50 4.55
C GLY A 177 3.24 -31.15 4.72
N LYS A 178 4.02 -31.07 3.64
CA LYS A 178 5.45 -30.74 3.67
C LYS A 178 5.71 -29.39 3.01
N ALA A 179 6.05 -28.38 3.81
CA ALA A 179 6.40 -27.05 3.33
C ALA A 179 7.37 -26.39 4.31
N THR A 180 8.37 -25.67 3.79
CA THR A 180 9.27 -24.82 4.59
C THR A 180 8.45 -23.72 5.28
N ASN A 181 8.83 -23.34 6.51
CA ASN A 181 8.16 -22.23 7.19
C ASN A 181 8.27 -20.95 6.33
N TRP A 182 7.17 -20.21 6.22
CA TRP A 182 7.11 -19.04 5.35
C TRP A 182 8.09 -17.92 5.77
N LYS A 183 8.46 -17.80 7.05
CA LYS A 183 9.50 -16.85 7.46
C LYS A 183 10.86 -17.27 6.96
N ASP A 184 11.15 -18.56 7.04
CA ASP A 184 12.44 -19.14 6.65
C ASP A 184 12.67 -19.08 5.15
N ILE A 185 11.61 -19.20 4.34
CA ILE A 185 11.72 -19.10 2.88
C ILE A 185 11.86 -17.64 2.42
N VAL A 186 11.09 -16.70 3.01
CA VAL A 186 11.12 -15.29 2.63
C VAL A 186 12.45 -14.64 3.02
N GLN A 187 12.94 -14.90 4.23
CA GLN A 187 14.19 -14.29 4.72
C GLN A 187 15.44 -14.75 3.95
N LYS A 188 15.37 -15.82 3.15
CA LYS A 188 16.49 -16.24 2.27
C LYS A 188 16.85 -15.16 1.25
N SER A 189 15.88 -14.36 0.82
CA SER A 189 16.13 -13.27 -0.12
C SER A 189 17.21 -12.33 0.43
N PRO A 190 18.24 -11.96 -0.36
CA PRO A 190 19.29 -11.06 0.11
C PRO A 190 18.81 -9.60 0.18
N VAL A 191 17.78 -9.27 -0.59
CA VAL A 191 17.15 -7.95 -0.66
C VAL A 191 15.64 -8.06 -0.53
N PHE A 192 15.01 -7.01 -0.04
CA PHE A 192 13.56 -6.85 -0.01
C PHE A 192 13.19 -5.57 -0.72
N PHE A 193 12.68 -5.68 -1.94
CA PHE A 193 12.25 -4.53 -2.71
C PHE A 193 10.91 -4.02 -2.17
N VAL A 194 10.84 -2.73 -1.85
CA VAL A 194 9.60 -2.09 -1.40
C VAL A 194 9.25 -0.92 -2.30
N ASN A 195 7.97 -0.77 -2.63
CA ASN A 195 7.46 0.33 -3.44
C ASN A 195 7.35 1.64 -2.65
N SER A 196 8.37 1.97 -1.87
CA SER A 196 8.47 3.24 -1.14
C SER A 196 9.55 4.12 -1.76
N ASN A 197 9.42 5.44 -1.61
CA ASN A 197 10.42 6.41 -2.04
C ASN A 197 10.81 7.27 -0.81
N PRO A 198 12.10 7.39 -0.46
CA PRO A 198 12.53 8.07 0.76
C PRO A 198 12.22 9.59 0.78
N LEU A 199 12.07 10.21 -0.39
CA LEU A 199 11.74 11.64 -0.50
C LEU A 199 10.22 11.89 -0.45
N LEU A 200 9.42 10.86 -0.70
CA LEU A 200 7.96 10.90 -0.57
C LEU A 200 7.49 10.42 0.80
N GLY A 201 8.01 9.27 1.24
CA GLY A 201 7.59 8.51 2.42
C GLY A 201 8.12 9.03 3.75
N PHE A 202 7.48 8.64 4.85
CA PHE A 202 8.00 8.89 6.19
C PHE A 202 9.40 8.30 6.36
N ALA A 203 10.29 9.10 6.94
CA ALA A 203 11.66 8.69 7.22
C ALA A 203 11.66 7.66 8.35
N VAL A 204 12.24 6.49 8.10
CA VAL A 204 12.42 5.42 9.10
C VAL A 204 13.86 4.92 9.10
N PRO A 205 14.36 4.38 10.21
CA PRO A 205 15.58 3.60 10.22
C PRO A 205 15.38 2.36 9.36
N ARG A 206 16.30 2.12 8.43
CA ARG A 206 16.19 1.03 7.45
C ARG A 206 17.55 0.38 7.23
N PRO A 207 17.66 -0.96 7.34
CA PRO A 207 18.86 -1.68 6.95
C PRO A 207 19.03 -1.74 5.42
N GLY A 208 20.26 -1.96 4.95
CA GLY A 208 20.58 -2.04 3.52
C GLY A 208 19.86 -3.16 2.77
N SER A 209 19.36 -4.18 3.48
CA SER A 209 18.54 -5.28 2.96
C SER A 209 17.19 -4.83 2.40
N VAL A 210 16.59 -3.76 2.93
CA VAL A 210 15.29 -3.25 2.44
C VAL A 210 15.56 -2.19 1.38
N VAL A 211 15.27 -2.47 0.11
CA VAL A 211 15.64 -1.60 -1.02
C VAL A 211 14.41 -0.85 -1.52
N GLN A 212 14.44 0.48 -1.42
CA GLN A 212 13.33 1.35 -1.82
C GLN A 212 13.39 1.64 -3.33
N ILE A 213 12.35 1.23 -4.06
CA ILE A 213 12.28 1.33 -5.53
C ILE A 213 11.05 2.11 -6.02
N GLY A 214 10.37 2.83 -5.12
CA GLY A 214 9.18 3.61 -5.44
C GLY A 214 9.45 4.68 -6.49
N GLY A 215 8.58 4.72 -7.50
CA GLY A 215 8.70 5.63 -8.65
C GLY A 215 9.41 5.02 -9.88
N ILE A 216 9.82 3.75 -9.84
CA ILE A 216 10.47 3.07 -10.98
C ILE A 216 9.67 3.13 -12.29
N THR A 217 8.34 3.17 -12.21
CA THR A 217 7.44 3.28 -13.37
C THR A 217 7.07 4.71 -13.74
N MET A 218 7.42 5.70 -12.90
CA MET A 218 7.01 7.10 -13.03
C MET A 218 7.96 7.93 -13.90
N LEU A 219 9.20 7.47 -14.08
CA LEU A 219 10.23 8.16 -14.87
C LEU A 219 10.06 8.00 -16.39
N LYS A 220 8.93 7.47 -16.87
CA LYS A 220 8.67 7.31 -18.31
C LYS A 220 8.31 8.65 -18.95
N GLU A 221 8.60 8.76 -20.24
CA GLU A 221 8.49 10.01 -21.02
C GLU A 221 7.11 10.68 -20.93
N LYS A 222 7.16 12.01 -20.80
CA LYS A 222 6.01 12.90 -20.99
C LYS A 222 5.45 12.71 -22.41
N GLY A 223 4.12 12.69 -22.55
CA GLY A 223 3.47 12.77 -23.88
C GLY A 223 2.68 11.56 -24.35
N LYS A 224 2.02 10.81 -23.45
CA LYS A 224 0.88 9.99 -23.93
C LYS A 224 -0.23 10.95 -24.37
N ASN A 225 -0.48 11.03 -25.68
CA ASN A 225 -1.59 11.81 -26.20
C ASN A 225 -2.90 11.31 -25.58
N LEU A 226 -3.66 12.24 -25.01
CA LEU A 226 -5.02 11.97 -24.58
C LEU A 226 -5.88 11.67 -25.81
N PRO A 227 -6.79 10.68 -25.76
CA PRO A 227 -7.77 10.48 -26.82
C PRO A 227 -8.59 11.76 -27.05
N GLU A 228 -9.01 12.01 -28.30
CA GLU A 228 -9.73 13.24 -28.70
C GLU A 228 -10.98 13.52 -27.86
N GLU A 229 -11.64 12.48 -27.34
CA GLU A 229 -12.78 12.64 -26.44
C GLU A 229 -12.42 13.41 -25.16
N TYR A 230 -11.22 13.20 -24.60
CA TYR A 230 -10.79 13.87 -23.38
C TYR A 230 -10.39 15.31 -23.65
N GLU A 231 -9.84 15.60 -24.83
CA GLU A 231 -9.59 16.98 -25.26
C GLU A 231 -10.88 17.81 -25.33
N LYS A 232 -11.96 17.22 -25.85
CA LYS A 232 -13.28 17.87 -25.87
C LYS A 232 -13.79 18.16 -24.46
N ILE A 233 -13.72 17.16 -23.57
CA ILE A 233 -14.17 17.30 -22.18
C ILE A 233 -13.36 18.37 -21.43
N LEU A 234 -12.04 18.35 -21.58
CA LEU A 234 -11.14 19.27 -20.90
C LEU A 234 -11.31 20.73 -21.36
N ASN A 235 -11.79 20.96 -22.58
CA ASN A 235 -12.07 22.29 -23.12
C ASN A 235 -13.44 22.86 -22.76
N GLU A 236 -14.32 22.11 -22.08
CA GLU A 236 -15.65 22.61 -21.74
C GLU A 236 -15.61 23.76 -20.72
N ARG A 237 -14.63 23.75 -19.80
CA ARG A 237 -14.49 24.71 -18.69
C ARG A 237 -13.02 24.87 -18.29
N GLU A 238 -12.71 25.97 -17.60
CA GLU A 238 -11.34 26.32 -17.16
C GLU A 238 -10.71 25.34 -16.15
N SER A 239 -11.55 24.66 -15.36
CA SER A 239 -11.09 23.77 -14.29
C SER A 239 -11.70 22.40 -14.44
N THR A 240 -10.86 21.37 -14.51
CA THR A 240 -11.26 19.97 -14.48
C THR A 240 -10.83 19.31 -13.18
N VAL A 241 -11.72 18.48 -12.61
CA VAL A 241 -11.45 17.58 -11.48
C VAL A 241 -11.62 16.15 -11.95
N PHE A 242 -10.63 15.30 -11.67
CA PHE A 242 -10.72 13.87 -11.91
C PHE A 242 -11.09 13.16 -10.60
N ILE A 243 -11.98 12.18 -10.63
CA ILE A 243 -12.39 11.38 -9.47
C ILE A 243 -12.20 9.90 -9.79
N SER A 244 -11.46 9.17 -8.97
CA SER A 244 -11.25 7.71 -9.12
C SER A 244 -10.96 7.03 -7.79
N PHE A 245 -11.77 6.04 -7.43
CA PHE A 245 -11.60 5.25 -6.19
C PHE A 245 -10.88 3.91 -6.40
N GLY A 246 -10.10 3.81 -7.49
CA GLY A 246 -9.34 2.59 -7.81
C GLY A 246 -10.18 1.55 -8.55
N SER A 247 -9.69 0.31 -8.61
CA SER A 247 -10.33 -0.81 -9.33
C SER A 247 -10.98 -1.84 -8.42
N VAL A 248 -10.53 -1.95 -7.16
CA VAL A 248 -10.93 -2.99 -6.21
C VAL A 248 -12.21 -2.62 -5.47
N VAL A 249 -12.34 -1.37 -5.04
CA VAL A 249 -13.58 -0.85 -4.46
C VAL A 249 -14.32 -0.12 -5.57
N ARG A 250 -15.41 -0.70 -6.06
CA ARG A 250 -16.15 -0.13 -7.18
C ARG A 250 -16.91 1.11 -6.72
N ALA A 251 -16.88 2.16 -7.54
CA ALA A 251 -17.50 3.43 -7.18
C ALA A 251 -19.03 3.32 -7.14
N TYR A 252 -19.62 2.48 -8.00
CA TYR A 252 -21.08 2.32 -8.03
C TYR A 252 -21.70 1.70 -6.78
N GLU A 253 -20.88 0.99 -5.99
CA GLU A 253 -21.30 0.31 -4.76
C GLU A 253 -21.28 1.22 -3.54
N MET A 254 -20.82 2.48 -3.69
CA MET A 254 -20.83 3.43 -2.59
C MET A 254 -22.25 3.64 -2.05
N PRO A 255 -22.40 3.91 -0.74
CA PRO A 255 -23.70 4.17 -0.13
C PRO A 255 -24.45 5.31 -0.83
N GLU A 256 -25.78 5.24 -0.86
CA GLU A 256 -26.61 6.28 -1.46
C GLU A 256 -26.39 7.66 -0.84
N SER A 257 -26.08 7.73 0.46
CA SER A 257 -25.71 8.99 1.12
C SER A 257 -24.44 9.61 0.53
N TYR A 258 -23.48 8.80 0.10
CA TYR A 258 -22.21 9.27 -0.48
C TYR A 258 -22.44 9.73 -1.92
N LYS A 259 -23.27 9.00 -2.70
CA LYS A 259 -23.71 9.43 -4.04
C LYS A 259 -24.42 10.78 -3.97
N LYS A 260 -25.34 10.96 -3.01
CA LYS A 260 -26.05 12.23 -2.79
C LYS A 260 -25.10 13.37 -2.46
N GLY A 261 -24.10 13.14 -1.61
CA GLY A 261 -23.08 14.15 -1.31
C GLY A 261 -22.24 14.54 -2.53
N LEU A 262 -21.85 13.58 -3.38
CA LEU A 262 -21.17 13.87 -4.65
C LEU A 262 -22.07 14.64 -5.62
N LEU A 263 -23.34 14.25 -5.79
CA LEU A 263 -24.32 14.96 -6.63
C LEU A 263 -24.51 16.41 -6.16
N GLU A 264 -24.72 16.62 -4.85
CA GLU A 264 -24.81 17.97 -4.26
C GLU A 264 -23.55 18.78 -4.57
N MET A 265 -22.36 18.20 -4.40
CA MET A 265 -21.09 18.86 -4.74
C MET A 265 -21.01 19.25 -6.22
N PHE A 266 -21.39 18.35 -7.14
CA PHE A 266 -21.36 18.63 -8.58
C PHE A 266 -22.26 19.80 -8.95
N HIS A 267 -23.46 19.89 -8.36
CA HIS A 267 -24.40 21.00 -8.56
C HIS A 267 -23.89 22.32 -7.99
N LEU A 268 -23.14 22.29 -6.88
CA LEU A 268 -22.56 23.49 -6.26
C LEU A 268 -21.33 24.03 -7.00
N LEU A 269 -20.77 23.26 -7.93
CA LEU A 269 -19.58 23.61 -8.72
C LEU A 269 -19.86 23.56 -10.23
N PRO A 270 -20.84 24.32 -10.76
CA PRO A 270 -21.25 24.25 -12.17
C PRO A 270 -20.15 24.69 -13.15
N ASP A 271 -19.18 25.48 -12.68
CA ASP A 271 -18.04 25.99 -13.44
C ASP A 271 -16.83 25.02 -13.47
N VAL A 272 -16.96 23.85 -12.82
CA VAL A 272 -15.93 22.80 -12.80
C VAL A 272 -16.39 21.60 -13.61
N THR A 273 -15.58 21.13 -14.54
CA THR A 273 -15.80 19.86 -15.26
C THR A 273 -15.30 18.70 -14.39
N PHE A 274 -16.11 17.67 -14.22
CA PHE A 274 -15.76 16.47 -13.47
C PHE A 274 -15.63 15.28 -14.41
N ILE A 275 -14.47 14.62 -14.41
CA ILE A 275 -14.31 13.30 -15.01
C ILE A 275 -14.40 12.30 -13.86
N PHE A 276 -15.43 11.46 -13.82
CA PHE A 276 -15.64 10.52 -12.73
C PHE A 276 -15.51 9.08 -13.25
N LYS A 277 -14.48 8.38 -12.79
CA LYS A 277 -14.36 6.93 -13.02
C LYS A 277 -15.47 6.21 -12.24
N TYR A 278 -16.47 5.73 -12.96
CA TYR A 278 -17.66 5.09 -12.41
C TYR A 278 -18.10 3.96 -13.33
N GLU A 279 -18.28 2.75 -12.78
CA GLU A 279 -18.44 1.54 -13.57
C GLU A 279 -19.88 1.30 -14.07
N ASN A 280 -20.85 2.08 -13.60
CA ASN A 280 -22.28 1.92 -13.90
C ASN A 280 -22.92 3.24 -14.40
N GLU A 281 -24.24 3.26 -14.53
CA GLU A 281 -25.00 4.50 -14.75
C GLU A 281 -25.40 5.16 -13.42
N MET A 282 -25.60 6.46 -13.44
CA MET A 282 -26.10 7.23 -12.30
C MET A 282 -27.16 8.22 -12.81
N GLU A 283 -28.26 8.35 -12.07
CA GLU A 283 -29.34 9.26 -12.42
C GLU A 283 -29.06 10.70 -11.95
N ASN A 284 -29.72 11.67 -12.56
CA ASN A 284 -29.69 13.08 -12.16
C ASN A 284 -28.28 13.72 -12.16
N ILE A 285 -27.42 13.28 -13.06
CA ILE A 285 -26.07 13.83 -13.22
C ILE A 285 -26.14 15.20 -13.90
N PRO A 286 -25.52 16.25 -13.34
CA PRO A 286 -25.47 17.56 -14.01
C PRO A 286 -24.50 17.56 -15.20
N LYS A 287 -24.72 18.49 -16.14
CA LYS A 287 -24.01 18.58 -17.44
C LYS A 287 -22.48 18.75 -17.34
N ASN A 288 -21.98 19.11 -16.17
CA ASN A 288 -20.56 19.29 -15.90
C ASN A 288 -19.86 17.99 -15.47
N VAL A 289 -20.53 16.83 -15.47
CA VAL A 289 -19.97 15.56 -15.02
C VAL A 289 -19.98 14.53 -16.16
N HIS A 290 -18.82 13.92 -16.38
CA HIS A 290 -18.58 12.89 -17.39
C HIS A 290 -18.24 11.57 -16.71
N LEU A 291 -19.15 10.61 -16.74
CA LEU A 291 -18.89 9.26 -16.25
C LEU A 291 -18.06 8.47 -17.26
N LYS A 292 -17.02 7.80 -16.77
CA LYS A 292 -16.16 6.94 -17.60
C LYS A 292 -15.87 5.63 -16.88
N LYS A 293 -16.01 4.49 -17.57
CA LYS A 293 -15.65 3.17 -16.99
C LYS A 293 -14.13 3.01 -16.83
N TRP A 294 -13.37 3.64 -17.73
CA TRP A 294 -11.92 3.66 -17.74
C TRP A 294 -11.42 5.05 -18.12
N VAL A 295 -10.29 5.46 -17.56
CA VAL A 295 -9.65 6.75 -17.84
C VAL A 295 -8.16 6.51 -18.06
N PRO A 296 -7.52 7.12 -19.08
CA PRO A 296 -6.07 7.09 -19.25
C PRO A 296 -5.40 7.98 -18.18
N GLN A 297 -5.50 7.57 -16.91
CA GLN A 297 -5.12 8.34 -15.73
C GLN A 297 -3.70 8.92 -15.81
N PRO A 298 -2.65 8.16 -16.20
CA PRO A 298 -1.30 8.74 -16.34
C PRO A 298 -1.21 9.88 -17.35
N ALA A 299 -1.97 9.82 -18.45
CA ALA A 299 -1.99 10.88 -19.45
C ALA A 299 -2.78 12.10 -18.94
N LEU A 300 -3.95 11.87 -18.33
CA LEU A 300 -4.80 12.92 -17.79
C LEU A 300 -4.10 13.71 -16.67
N LEU A 301 -3.31 13.04 -15.84
CA LEU A 301 -2.55 13.68 -14.77
C LEU A 301 -1.46 14.64 -15.27
N GLN A 302 -1.05 14.56 -16.54
CA GLN A 302 -0.09 15.49 -17.14
C GLN A 302 -0.75 16.74 -17.74
N ASP A 303 -2.09 16.80 -17.82
CA ASP A 303 -2.81 17.91 -18.45
C ASP A 303 -3.00 19.09 -17.49
N ASP A 304 -2.67 20.32 -17.90
CA ASP A 304 -2.74 21.51 -17.06
C ASP A 304 -4.17 22.01 -16.75
N ARG A 305 -5.18 21.59 -17.53
CA ARG A 305 -6.60 21.87 -17.25
C ARG A 305 -7.13 21.01 -16.10
N LEU A 306 -6.50 19.87 -15.83
CA LEU A 306 -6.74 19.12 -14.59
C LEU A 306 -6.13 19.86 -13.39
N LYS A 307 -7.00 20.35 -12.49
CA LYS A 307 -6.63 21.13 -11.31
C LYS A 307 -6.52 20.29 -10.04
N VAL A 308 -7.41 19.31 -9.86
CA VAL A 308 -7.42 18.44 -8.67
C VAL A 308 -7.71 17.01 -9.09
N PHE A 309 -7.00 16.06 -8.46
CA PHE A 309 -7.38 14.65 -8.48
C PHE A 309 -8.00 14.26 -7.15
N VAL A 310 -9.19 13.66 -7.17
CA VAL A 310 -9.83 13.03 -6.02
C VAL A 310 -9.61 11.53 -6.12
N THR A 311 -8.94 10.95 -5.13
CA THR A 311 -8.60 9.52 -5.15
C THR A 311 -8.75 8.87 -3.78
N HIS A 312 -9.02 7.57 -3.77
CA HIS A 312 -8.95 6.76 -2.54
C HIS A 312 -7.54 6.62 -1.93
N GLY A 313 -6.48 7.06 -2.62
CA GLY A 313 -5.11 7.02 -2.09
C GLY A 313 -4.41 5.67 -2.17
N GLY A 314 -4.82 4.78 -3.08
CA GLY A 314 -4.03 3.59 -3.41
C GLY A 314 -2.63 3.95 -3.92
N LEU A 315 -1.60 3.20 -3.52
CA LEU A 315 -0.20 3.60 -3.69
C LEU A 315 0.21 3.92 -5.14
N GLY A 316 -0.30 3.18 -6.12
CA GLY A 316 -0.05 3.48 -7.53
C GLY A 316 -0.49 4.90 -7.92
N SER A 317 -1.73 5.28 -7.60
CA SER A 317 -2.25 6.63 -7.82
C SER A 317 -1.47 7.67 -7.01
N THR A 318 -1.09 7.35 -5.77
CA THR A 318 -0.28 8.24 -4.91
C THR A 318 1.07 8.55 -5.55
N MET A 319 1.73 7.55 -6.13
CA MET A 319 2.99 7.75 -6.88
C MET A 319 2.74 8.58 -8.14
N GLU A 320 1.72 8.28 -8.95
CA GLU A 320 1.42 9.03 -10.16
C GLU A 320 1.15 10.52 -9.88
N VAL A 321 0.44 10.83 -8.79
CA VAL A 321 0.21 12.21 -8.34
C VAL A 321 1.49 12.90 -7.91
N ALA A 322 2.29 12.23 -7.09
CA ALA A 322 3.53 12.81 -6.57
C ALA A 322 4.48 13.19 -7.72
N TYR A 323 4.52 12.38 -8.78
CA TYR A 323 5.32 12.62 -9.99
C TYR A 323 4.64 13.51 -11.04
N SER A 324 3.31 13.72 -10.98
CA SER A 324 2.60 14.66 -11.86
C SER A 324 2.51 16.08 -11.30
N GLY A 325 2.70 16.24 -9.99
CA GLY A 325 2.65 17.54 -9.32
C GLY A 325 1.24 18.12 -9.26
N LYS A 326 0.20 17.28 -9.17
CA LYS A 326 -1.20 17.71 -9.11
C LYS A 326 -1.72 17.79 -7.67
N PRO A 327 -2.41 18.89 -7.29
CA PRO A 327 -3.19 18.94 -6.07
C PRO A 327 -4.13 17.75 -5.95
N THR A 328 -4.24 17.18 -4.74
CA THR A 328 -4.99 15.92 -4.57
C THR A 328 -5.82 15.87 -3.30
N LEU A 329 -7.10 15.54 -3.45
CA LEU A 329 -7.98 15.21 -2.33
C LEU A 329 -7.96 13.69 -2.14
N MET A 330 -7.32 13.23 -1.07
CA MET A 330 -7.20 11.82 -0.72
C MET A 330 -8.39 11.44 0.14
N ILE A 331 -9.15 10.42 -0.24
CA ILE A 331 -10.30 9.90 0.52
C ILE A 331 -10.07 8.41 0.83
N PRO A 332 -9.20 8.08 1.80
CA PRO A 332 -8.87 6.70 2.14
C PRO A 332 -10.08 5.86 2.52
N LEU A 333 -10.19 4.67 1.95
CA LEU A 333 -11.27 3.73 2.23
C LEU A 333 -10.84 2.63 3.21
N PHE A 334 -9.66 2.02 2.99
CA PHE A 334 -9.15 0.90 3.81
C PHE A 334 -7.64 0.65 3.61
N ALA A 335 -7.06 -0.28 4.36
CA ALA A 335 -5.68 -0.77 4.22
C ALA A 335 -4.61 0.34 4.28
N ASP A 336 -3.63 0.32 3.38
CA ASP A 336 -2.49 1.23 3.29
C ASP A 336 -2.87 2.66 2.87
N GLN A 337 -4.11 2.86 2.40
CA GLN A 337 -4.57 4.15 1.87
C GLN A 337 -4.50 5.29 2.90
N PHE A 338 -4.70 4.99 4.18
CA PHE A 338 -4.60 5.98 5.25
C PHE A 338 -3.14 6.47 5.41
N GLU A 339 -2.17 5.56 5.43
CA GLU A 339 -0.74 5.91 5.46
C GLU A 339 -0.37 6.71 4.20
N ASN A 340 -0.84 6.28 3.03
CA ASN A 340 -0.56 6.95 1.76
C ASN A 340 -1.10 8.39 1.71
N ALA A 341 -2.31 8.63 2.26
CA ALA A 341 -2.90 9.95 2.33
C ALA A 341 -2.11 10.88 3.25
N GLN A 342 -1.78 10.43 4.45
CA GLN A 342 -0.95 11.21 5.38
C GLN A 342 0.46 11.46 4.81
N MET A 343 1.04 10.45 4.17
CA MET A 343 2.34 10.53 3.50
C MET A 343 2.36 11.63 2.42
N LEU A 344 1.30 11.76 1.62
CA LEU A 344 1.24 12.78 0.58
C LEU A 344 0.82 14.14 1.14
N ALA A 345 -0.15 14.18 2.06
CA ALA A 345 -0.70 15.41 2.63
C ALA A 345 0.34 16.26 3.39
N ARG A 346 1.31 15.62 4.06
CA ARG A 346 2.39 16.33 4.77
C ARG A 346 3.25 17.22 3.88
N HIS A 347 3.26 16.98 2.56
CA HIS A 347 3.96 17.82 1.59
C HIS A 347 3.14 19.06 1.19
N GLY A 348 1.93 19.24 1.72
CA GLY A 348 1.11 20.44 1.55
C GLY A 348 0.39 20.57 0.21
N GLY A 349 0.60 19.63 -0.72
CA GLY A 349 -0.10 19.57 -2.02
C GLY A 349 -1.39 18.72 -1.99
N ALA A 350 -1.66 18.03 -0.88
CA ALA A 350 -2.80 17.14 -0.75
C ALA A 350 -3.54 17.33 0.58
N ILE A 351 -4.79 16.91 0.61
CA ILE A 351 -5.63 16.87 1.81
C ILE A 351 -6.02 15.41 2.09
N ASP A 352 -5.81 14.95 3.32
CA ASP A 352 -6.40 13.71 3.83
C ASP A 352 -7.84 14.00 4.30
N TYR A 353 -8.82 13.47 3.59
CA TYR A 353 -10.25 13.74 3.77
C TYR A 353 -10.96 12.50 4.29
N ASP A 354 -11.67 12.63 5.40
CA ASP A 354 -12.40 11.52 5.98
C ASP A 354 -13.55 11.11 5.06
N LYS A 355 -13.56 9.84 4.63
CA LYS A 355 -14.65 9.26 3.83
C LYS A 355 -16.03 9.44 4.48
N PHE A 356 -16.10 9.53 5.82
CA PHE A 356 -17.36 9.76 6.52
C PHE A 356 -17.92 11.18 6.35
N ASP A 357 -17.14 12.11 5.79
CA ASP A 357 -17.58 13.43 5.40
C ASP A 357 -18.14 13.50 3.96
N LEU A 358 -18.06 12.41 3.17
CA LEU A 358 -18.63 12.35 1.82
C LEU A 358 -20.12 12.70 1.72
N PRO A 359 -21.00 12.32 2.67
CA PRO A 359 -22.40 12.75 2.65
C PRO A 359 -22.61 14.27 2.68
N ASN A 360 -21.62 15.03 3.15
CA ASN A 360 -21.70 16.49 3.24
C ASN A 360 -21.17 17.13 1.95
N GLY A 361 -22.03 17.22 0.92
CA GLY A 361 -21.66 17.77 -0.38
C GLY A 361 -21.20 19.23 -0.32
N LYS A 362 -21.73 20.03 0.62
CA LYS A 362 -21.28 21.41 0.86
C LYS A 362 -19.84 21.49 1.37
N LYS A 363 -19.47 20.64 2.34
CA LYS A 363 -18.09 20.56 2.85
C LYS A 363 -17.15 20.10 1.74
N LEU A 364 -17.56 19.10 0.96
CA LEU A 364 -16.76 18.59 -0.15
C LEU A 364 -16.57 19.65 -1.25
N ALA A 365 -17.63 20.36 -1.64
CA ALA A 365 -17.57 21.45 -2.62
C ALA A 365 -16.69 22.61 -2.15
N LYS A 366 -16.81 23.01 -0.87
CA LYS A 366 -15.95 24.03 -0.26
C LYS A 366 -14.48 23.61 -0.34
N THR A 367 -14.18 22.38 0.03
CA THR A 367 -12.81 21.83 0.02
C THR A 367 -12.22 21.83 -1.39
N LEU A 368 -12.94 21.32 -2.39
CA LEU A 368 -12.46 21.33 -3.78
C LEU A 368 -12.29 22.74 -4.33
N LYS A 369 -13.24 23.65 -4.06
CA LYS A 369 -13.13 25.05 -4.48
C LYS A 369 -11.90 25.73 -3.89
N GLU A 370 -11.59 25.47 -2.63
CA GLU A 370 -10.36 25.92 -1.99
C GLU A 370 -9.12 25.33 -2.68
N MET A 371 -9.07 24.02 -2.93
CA MET A 371 -7.92 23.38 -3.58
C MET A 371 -7.68 23.88 -5.01
N ILE A 372 -8.76 24.18 -5.75
CA ILE A 372 -8.69 24.73 -7.12
C ILE A 372 -8.17 26.16 -7.12
N SER A 373 -8.59 26.99 -6.15
CA SER A 373 -8.31 28.43 -6.15
C SER A 373 -7.03 28.81 -5.38
N ASN A 374 -6.65 28.04 -4.37
CA ASN A 374 -5.48 28.32 -3.55
C ASN A 374 -4.21 27.75 -4.19
N GLN A 375 -3.38 28.64 -4.75
CA GLN A 375 -2.15 28.27 -5.45
C GLN A 375 -1.15 27.48 -4.60
N LYS A 376 -1.22 27.56 -3.27
CA LYS A 376 -0.30 26.83 -2.38
C LYS A 376 -0.33 25.33 -2.63
N TYR A 377 -1.50 24.73 -2.83
CA TYR A 377 -1.59 23.30 -3.12
C TYR A 377 -0.84 22.93 -4.40
N GLN A 378 -1.00 23.72 -5.45
CA GLN A 378 -0.33 23.49 -6.74
C GLN A 378 1.18 23.75 -6.66
N GLN A 379 1.61 24.77 -5.91
CA GLN A 379 3.03 25.07 -5.69
C GLN A 379 3.71 23.93 -4.93
N ASN A 380 3.13 23.51 -3.82
CA ASN A 380 3.63 22.42 -2.98
C ASN A 380 3.69 21.08 -3.74
N ALA A 381 2.63 20.76 -4.50
CA ALA A 381 2.62 19.54 -5.32
C ALA A 381 3.72 19.57 -6.41
N ARG A 382 3.94 20.72 -7.05
CA ARG A 382 5.04 20.89 -8.03
C ARG A 382 6.42 20.87 -7.38
N GLU A 383 6.55 21.35 -6.16
CA GLU A 383 7.81 21.29 -5.42
C GLU A 383 8.19 19.84 -5.11
N LEU A 384 7.26 19.05 -4.58
CA LEU A 384 7.47 17.61 -4.40
C LEU A 384 7.80 16.91 -5.72
N GLN A 385 7.09 17.21 -6.81
CA GLN A 385 7.40 16.67 -8.13
C GLN A 385 8.85 16.99 -8.54
N LYS A 386 9.30 18.24 -8.37
CA LYS A 386 10.68 18.63 -8.68
C LYS A 386 11.68 17.83 -7.85
N VAL A 387 11.43 17.65 -6.55
CA VAL A 387 12.28 16.83 -5.66
C VAL A 387 12.37 15.39 -6.18
N LEU A 388 11.25 14.78 -6.53
CA LEU A 388 11.20 13.38 -6.99
C LEU A 388 11.84 13.18 -8.36
N LEU A 389 11.66 14.11 -9.29
CA LEU A 389 12.29 14.07 -10.61
C LEU A 389 13.80 14.32 -10.55
N ASN A 390 14.30 14.99 -9.51
CA ASN A 390 15.71 15.29 -9.30
C ASN A 390 16.32 14.49 -8.14
N GLN A 391 15.72 13.35 -7.80
CA GLN A 391 16.24 12.48 -6.74
C GLN A 391 17.65 11.97 -7.09
N PRO A 392 18.58 11.86 -6.11
CA PRO A 392 19.97 11.54 -6.38
C PRO A 392 20.20 10.10 -6.85
N ILE A 393 19.32 9.18 -6.45
CA ILE A 393 19.40 7.77 -6.82
C ILE A 393 18.25 7.47 -7.78
N ASN A 394 18.58 7.07 -9.00
CA ASN A 394 17.57 6.64 -9.97
C ASN A 394 16.92 5.32 -9.50
N PRO A 395 15.59 5.26 -9.26
CA PRO A 395 14.93 4.06 -8.76
C PRO A 395 15.07 2.84 -9.68
N LYS A 396 15.16 3.05 -11.00
CA LYS A 396 15.36 1.97 -11.98
C LYS A 396 16.75 1.37 -11.87
N GLU A 397 17.78 2.21 -11.80
CA GLU A 397 19.16 1.75 -11.64
C GLU A 397 19.35 1.07 -10.28
N ASN A 398 18.77 1.65 -9.22
CA ASN A 398 18.78 1.07 -7.89
C ASN A 398 18.18 -0.34 -7.89
N PHE A 399 17.03 -0.52 -8.53
CA PHE A 399 16.40 -1.84 -8.69
C PHE A 399 17.28 -2.82 -9.46
N LEU A 400 17.78 -2.42 -10.63
CA LEU A 400 18.56 -3.32 -11.50
C LEU A 400 19.87 -3.77 -10.84
N GLN A 401 20.62 -2.86 -10.21
CA GLN A 401 21.88 -3.21 -9.55
C GLN A 401 21.68 -4.16 -8.36
N HIS A 402 20.65 -3.91 -7.54
CA HIS A 402 20.31 -4.81 -6.42
C HIS A 402 19.76 -6.15 -6.92
N LEU A 403 19.03 -6.15 -8.04
CA LEU A 403 18.51 -7.38 -8.65
C LEU A 403 19.66 -8.24 -9.18
N GLU A 404 20.60 -7.66 -9.91
CA GLU A 404 21.80 -8.36 -10.40
C GLU A 404 22.63 -8.92 -9.22
N PHE A 405 22.81 -8.13 -8.17
CA PHE A 405 23.45 -8.58 -6.93
C PHE A 405 22.71 -9.76 -6.30
N ALA A 406 21.39 -9.68 -6.18
CA ALA A 406 20.55 -10.72 -5.58
C ALA A 406 20.56 -12.01 -6.39
N CYS A 407 20.57 -11.93 -7.72
CA CYS A 407 20.71 -13.09 -8.60
C CYS A 407 22.09 -13.76 -8.44
N LYS A 408 23.15 -12.96 -8.31
CA LYS A 408 24.53 -13.45 -8.13
C LYS A 408 24.79 -14.04 -6.73
N PHE A 409 24.15 -13.49 -5.70
CA PHE A 409 24.36 -13.86 -4.30
C PHE A 409 23.02 -14.11 -3.56
N PRO A 410 22.27 -15.16 -3.95
CA PRO A 410 20.87 -15.37 -3.55
C PRO A 410 20.64 -15.73 -2.07
N SER A 411 21.69 -15.82 -1.25
CA SER A 411 21.60 -16.16 0.17
C SER A 411 22.42 -15.22 1.05
N TRP A 412 22.85 -14.07 0.51
CA TRP A 412 23.68 -13.12 1.22
C TRP A 412 22.85 -12.23 2.17
N GLN A 413 22.97 -12.46 3.48
CA GLN A 413 22.13 -11.81 4.50
C GLN A 413 22.88 -10.82 5.42
N SER A 414 24.10 -10.40 5.07
CA SER A 414 24.94 -9.59 5.98
C SER A 414 24.37 -8.21 6.34
N GLN A 415 23.40 -7.71 5.57
CA GLN A 415 22.75 -6.42 5.82
C GLN A 415 21.62 -6.48 6.85
N ILE A 416 21.23 -7.69 7.30
CA ILE A 416 20.21 -7.87 8.33
C ILE A 416 20.89 -7.79 9.71
N PRO A 417 20.55 -6.83 10.59
CA PRO A 417 21.15 -6.72 11.91
C PRO A 417 20.90 -7.98 12.76
N ALA A 418 21.94 -8.47 13.44
CA ALA A 418 21.83 -9.67 14.28
C ALA A 418 20.81 -9.50 15.41
N ILE A 419 20.72 -8.28 15.98
CA ILE A 419 19.73 -7.95 17.02
C ILE A 419 18.29 -8.13 16.52
N SER A 420 18.02 -8.00 15.22
CA SER A 420 16.69 -8.18 14.65
C SER A 420 16.17 -9.61 14.75
N ARG A 421 17.07 -10.59 14.94
CA ARG A 421 16.72 -11.99 15.22
C ARG A 421 16.43 -12.25 16.70
N SER A 422 16.62 -11.24 17.55
CA SER A 422 16.36 -11.32 18.98
C SER A 422 14.89 -10.96 19.24
N GLY A 423 14.23 -11.66 20.15
CA GLY A 423 12.85 -11.35 20.53
C GLY A 423 12.70 -9.93 21.08
N LEU A 424 11.47 -9.44 21.18
CA LEU A 424 11.15 -8.06 21.58
C LEU A 424 11.86 -7.60 22.87
N ILE A 425 11.97 -8.48 23.86
CA ILE A 425 12.65 -8.19 25.14
C ILE A 425 14.10 -7.79 24.91
N SER A 426 14.89 -8.63 24.24
CA SER A 426 16.31 -8.39 23.99
C SER A 426 16.55 -7.28 22.97
N TYR A 427 15.67 -7.15 21.96
CA TYR A 427 15.79 -6.09 20.97
C TYR A 427 15.76 -4.69 21.60
N TYR A 428 14.87 -4.48 22.58
CA TYR A 428 14.74 -3.23 23.32
C TYR A 428 15.47 -3.23 24.67
N TYR A 429 16.25 -4.28 24.99
CA TYR A 429 16.92 -4.44 26.27
C TYR A 429 15.97 -4.27 27.48
N LEU A 430 14.71 -4.71 27.36
CA LEU A 430 13.70 -4.51 28.40
C LEU A 430 14.04 -5.26 29.70
N ASP A 431 14.68 -6.41 29.57
CA ASP A 431 15.24 -7.19 30.68
C ASP A 431 16.33 -6.42 31.43
N VAL A 432 17.25 -5.77 30.70
CA VAL A 432 18.30 -4.92 31.30
C VAL A 432 17.71 -3.69 31.95
N ILE A 433 16.77 -2.99 31.29
CA ILE A 433 16.09 -1.82 31.86
C ILE A 433 15.34 -2.22 33.14
N PHE A 434 14.61 -3.34 33.10
CA PHE A 434 13.92 -3.88 34.27
C PHE A 434 14.90 -4.19 35.40
N PHE A 435 16.03 -4.86 35.11
CA PHE A 435 17.06 -5.15 36.10
C PHE A 435 17.62 -3.88 36.77
N LEU A 436 17.92 -2.84 35.97
CA LEU A 436 18.45 -1.56 36.45
C LEU A 436 17.45 -0.76 37.29
N ILE A 437 16.15 -0.92 37.07
CA ILE A 437 15.09 -0.27 37.86
C ILE A 437 14.74 -1.08 39.12
N ALA A 438 14.56 -2.40 38.97
CA ALA A 438 14.13 -3.28 40.05
C ALA A 438 15.18 -3.40 41.15
N THR A 439 16.48 -3.38 40.80
CA THR A 439 17.56 -3.56 41.78
C THR A 439 17.62 -2.42 42.81
N PRO A 440 17.69 -1.12 42.44
CA PRO A 440 17.66 -0.03 43.41
C PRO A 440 16.36 0.02 44.23
N LEU A 441 15.21 -0.23 43.61
CA LEU A 441 13.92 -0.25 44.32
C LEU A 441 13.88 -1.35 45.38
N THR A 442 14.43 -2.53 45.08
CA THR A 442 14.52 -3.63 46.03
C THR A 442 15.46 -3.29 47.19
N VAL A 443 16.62 -2.67 46.92
CA VAL A 443 17.55 -2.22 47.96
C VAL A 443 16.92 -1.15 48.86
N ILE A 444 16.27 -0.15 48.28
CA ILE A 444 15.57 0.92 49.03
C ILE A 444 14.42 0.32 49.85
N GLY A 445 13.64 -0.60 49.26
CA GLY A 445 12.55 -1.28 49.96
C GLY A 445 13.05 -2.12 51.14
N ALA A 446 14.13 -2.88 50.95
CA ALA A 446 14.75 -3.67 52.00
C ALA A 446 15.33 -2.79 53.13
N PHE A 447 16.03 -1.70 52.76
CA PHE A 447 16.56 -0.73 53.74
C PHE A 447 15.43 -0.08 54.54
N THR A 448 14.37 0.36 53.86
CA THR A 448 13.20 0.98 54.50
C THR A 448 12.50 -0.02 55.44
N TYR A 449 12.30 -1.26 55.01
CA TYR A 449 11.75 -2.32 55.84
C TYR A 449 12.60 -2.58 57.09
N PHE A 450 13.92 -2.64 56.94
CA PHE A 450 14.87 -2.81 58.04
C PHE A 450 14.82 -1.64 59.04
N MET A 451 14.80 -0.41 58.54
CA MET A 451 14.67 0.79 59.37
C MET A 451 13.34 0.79 60.13
N ILE A 452 12.21 0.49 59.48
CA ILE A 452 10.91 0.36 60.15
C ILE A 452 11.01 -0.67 61.29
N ARG A 453 11.58 -1.85 61.04
CA ARG A 453 11.78 -2.92 62.04
C ARG A 453 12.67 -2.53 63.23
N ILE A 454 13.60 -1.60 63.06
CA ILE A 454 14.47 -1.11 64.15
C ILE A 454 13.74 -0.07 64.99
N PHE A 455 12.94 0.79 64.37
CA PHE A 455 12.30 1.94 65.02
C PHE A 455 10.83 1.69 65.42
N SER A 456 10.26 0.52 65.06
CA SER A 456 9.01 -0.03 65.58
C SER A 456 9.29 -1.04 66.68
#